data_AF-A0A2H6GQD0-F1
#
_entry.id   AF-A0A2H6GQD0-F1
#
_cell.length_a   1.000
_cell.length_b   1.000
_cell.length_c   1.000
_cell.angle_alpha   90.00
_cell.angle_beta   90.00
_cell.angle_gamma   90.00
#
_symmetry.space_group_name_H-M   'P 1'
#
loop_
_entity.id
_entity.type
_entity.pdbx_description
1 polymer ?
#
loop_
_entity_poly.entity_id
_entity_poly.type
_entity_poly.pdbx_seq_one_letter_code
_entity_poly.pdbx_strand_id
1 'polypeptide(L)' 'MKLAAAHAIAEFIDDKDLKAEYIIPSTMNFKVPPQVAAAVARSAIETGEARIEVDPEDVAAQTLEYLYEGHMRHLKG' A
#
# COMPACT_ATOMS: atom_id res chain seq x y z
N MET A 1 -0.75 -11.19 -6.36
CA MET A 1 -0.77 -9.84 -5.76
C MET A 1 -0.08 -8.70 -6.55
N LYS A 2 0.64 -8.94 -7.67
CA LYS A 2 1.24 -7.81 -8.45
C LYS A 2 0.20 -6.84 -9.01
N LEU A 3 -0.97 -7.35 -9.43
CA LEU A 3 -2.08 -6.53 -9.92
C LEU A 3 -2.65 -5.63 -8.82
N ALA A 4 -2.86 -6.16 -7.61
CA ALA A 4 -3.33 -5.37 -6.47
C ALA A 4 -2.39 -4.18 -6.17
N ALA A 5 -1.07 -4.43 -6.18
CA ALA A 5 -0.08 -3.36 -6.03
C ALA A 5 -0.14 -2.34 -7.17
N ALA A 6 -0.25 -2.79 -8.43
CA ALA A 6 -0.34 -1.91 -9.58
C ALA A 6 -1.59 -1.02 -9.55
N HIS A 7 -2.75 -1.58 -9.18
CA HIS A 7 -3.99 -0.83 -9.02
C HIS A 7 -3.87 0.20 -7.89
N ALA A 8 -3.35 -0.18 -6.73
CA ALA A 8 -3.14 0.74 -5.61
C ALA A 8 -2.22 1.91 -5.96
N ILE A 9 -1.18 1.70 -6.78
CA ILE A 9 -0.32 2.79 -7.27
C ILE A 9 -1.09 3.72 -8.22
N ALA A 10 -1.88 3.15 -9.12
CA ALA A 10 -2.63 3.91 -10.12
C ALA A 10 -3.71 4.80 -9.48
N GLU A 11 -4.36 4.34 -8.42
CA GLU A 11 -5.40 5.08 -7.67
C GLU A 11 -4.89 6.36 -6.99
N PHE A 12 -3.58 6.59 -6.90
CA PHE A 12 -3.02 7.84 -6.36
C PHE A 12 -3.06 9.03 -7.31
N ILE A 13 -3.40 8.81 -8.57
CA ILE A 13 -3.52 9.87 -9.56
C ILE A 13 -5.00 10.09 -9.80
N ASP A 14 -5.51 11.26 -9.40
CA ASP A 14 -6.86 11.65 -9.77
C ASP A 14 -6.97 11.77 -11.30
N ASP A 15 -8.11 11.36 -11.87
CA ASP A 15 -8.38 11.47 -13.31
C ASP A 15 -8.14 12.89 -13.87
N LYS A 16 -8.37 13.93 -13.06
CA LYS A 16 -8.13 15.33 -13.43
C LYS A 16 -6.66 15.70 -13.55
N ASP A 17 -5.78 14.97 -12.86
CA ASP A 17 -4.34 15.21 -12.82
C ASP A 17 -3.59 14.29 -13.81
N LEU A 18 -4.28 13.27 -14.35
CA LEU A 18 -3.75 12.34 -15.34
C LEU A 18 -3.48 13.04 -16.68
N LYS A 19 -2.24 12.93 -17.16
CA LYS A 19 -1.80 13.46 -18.46
C LYS A 19 -0.58 12.67 -18.96
N ALA A 20 -0.21 12.85 -20.22
CA ALA A 20 0.88 12.10 -20.85
C ALA A 20 2.21 12.19 -20.06
N GLU A 21 2.46 13.33 -19.41
CA GLU A 21 3.68 13.57 -18.60
C GLU A 21 3.51 13.19 -17.11
N TYR A 22 2.33 12.75 -16.69
CA TYR A 22 2.00 12.42 -15.29
C TYR A 22 1.11 11.17 -15.21
N ILE A 23 1.73 10.02 -15.45
CA ILE A 23 1.07 8.70 -15.47
C ILE A 23 1.40 7.82 -14.25
N ILE A 24 2.33 8.28 -13.39
CA ILE A 24 2.70 7.62 -12.14
C ILE A 24 2.77 8.67 -11.01
N PRO A 25 2.42 8.32 -9.76
CA PRO A 25 2.54 9.26 -8.65
C PRO A 25 4.01 9.63 -8.40
N SER A 26 4.21 10.79 -7.75
CA SER A 26 5.55 11.24 -7.37
C SER A 26 6.26 10.21 -6.49
N THR A 27 7.55 9.97 -6.76
CA THR A 27 8.41 9.11 -5.93
C THR A 27 8.57 9.62 -4.49
N MET A 28 8.34 10.91 -4.26
CA MET A 28 8.34 11.54 -2.95
C MET A 28 6.96 11.55 -2.27
N ASN A 29 5.95 10.90 -2.85
CA ASN A 29 4.66 10.71 -2.20
C ASN A 29 4.73 9.49 -1.24
N PHE A 30 5.16 9.74 -0.01
CA PHE A 30 5.28 8.71 1.04
C PHE A 30 3.95 8.11 1.50
N LYS A 31 2.80 8.58 0.99
CA LYS A 31 1.51 7.91 1.20
C LYS A 31 1.34 6.68 0.32
N VAL A 32 2.09 6.56 -0.79
CA VAL A 32 1.99 5.44 -1.73
C VAL A 32 2.35 4.10 -1.10
N PRO A 33 3.52 3.93 -0.43
CA PRO A 33 3.90 2.61 0.08
C PRO A 33 2.92 2.02 1.12
N PRO A 34 2.39 2.79 2.10
CA PRO A 34 1.36 2.29 3.02
C PRO A 34 0.11 1.74 2.33
N GLN A 35 -0.43 2.45 1.33
CA GLN A 35 -1.63 2.02 0.63
C GLN A 35 -1.39 0.79 -0.24
N VAL A 36 -0.21 0.70 -0.88
CA VAL A 36 0.20 -0.51 -1.59
C VAL A 36 0.29 -1.70 -0.64
N ALA A 37 0.86 -1.51 0.56
CA ALA A 37 0.98 -2.56 1.56
C ALA A 37 -0.39 -3.07 2.04
N ALA A 38 -1.34 -2.16 2.31
CA ALA A 38 -2.73 -2.53 2.62
C ALA A 38 -3.41 -3.29 1.47
N ALA A 39 -3.30 -2.82 0.23
CA ALA A 39 -3.93 -3.48 -0.92
C ALA A 39 -3.39 -4.90 -1.15
N VAL A 40 -2.08 -5.08 -0.98
CA VAL A 40 -1.44 -6.41 -1.07
C VAL A 40 -1.87 -7.31 0.08
N ALA A 41 -1.90 -6.81 1.32
CA ALA A 41 -2.38 -7.57 2.48
C ALA A 41 -3.84 -8.00 2.32
N ARG A 42 -4.71 -7.09 1.88
CA ARG A 42 -6.12 -7.36 1.58
C ARG A 42 -6.26 -8.46 0.52
N SER A 43 -5.51 -8.37 -0.59
CA SER A 43 -5.51 -9.39 -1.64
C SER A 43 -5.02 -10.75 -1.14
N ALA A 44 -4.03 -10.79 -0.23
CA ALA A 44 -3.57 -12.04 0.39
C ALA A 44 -4.66 -12.70 1.25
N ILE A 45 -5.42 -11.89 2.00
CA ILE A 45 -6.53 -12.36 2.85
C ILE A 45 -7.67 -12.89 1.98
N GLU A 46 -8.10 -12.12 0.99
CA GLU A 46 -9.22 -12.47 0.10
C GLU A 46 -8.96 -13.73 -0.72
N THR A 47 -7.70 -14.00 -1.07
CA THR A 47 -7.30 -15.21 -1.83
C THR A 47 -6.98 -16.41 -0.94
N GLY A 48 -6.98 -16.24 0.39
CA GLY A 48 -6.60 -17.30 1.34
C GLY A 48 -5.11 -17.63 1.34
N GLU A 49 -4.26 -16.81 0.72
CA GLU A 49 -2.80 -16.97 0.76
C GLU A 49 -2.19 -16.46 2.09
N ALA A 50 -2.90 -15.57 2.80
CA ALA A 50 -2.47 -15.03 4.08
C ALA A 50 -2.36 -16.13 5.16
N ARG A 51 -1.22 -16.17 5.84
CA ARG A 51 -0.93 -17.11 6.94
C ARG A 51 -1.23 -16.52 8.32
N ILE A 52 -1.45 -15.21 8.37
CA ILE A 52 -1.62 -14.41 9.57
C ILE A 52 -2.87 -13.57 9.36
N GLU A 53 -3.75 -13.52 10.37
CA GLU A 53 -4.89 -12.64 10.37
C GLU A 53 -4.42 -11.26 10.85
N VAL A 54 -4.47 -10.27 9.96
CA VAL A 54 -4.06 -8.91 10.25
C VAL A 54 -4.96 -7.95 9.50
N ASP A 55 -5.30 -6.82 10.12
CA ASP A 55 -6.02 -5.76 9.43
C ASP A 55 -5.09 -5.12 8.38
N PRO A 56 -5.48 -5.04 7.10
CA PRO A 56 -4.73 -4.30 6.08
C PRO A 56 -4.35 -2.87 6.50
N GLU A 57 -5.18 -2.20 7.31
CA GLU A 57 -4.90 -0.85 7.80
C GLU A 57 -3.75 -0.84 8.83
N ASP A 58 -3.60 -1.90 9.62
CA ASP A 58 -2.45 -2.04 10.52
C ASP A 58 -1.14 -2.24 9.73
N VAL A 59 -1.21 -2.94 8.59
CA VAL A 59 -0.07 -3.10 7.68
C VAL A 59 0.32 -1.76 7.04
N ALA A 60 -0.66 -0.94 6.65
CA ALA A 60 -0.40 0.43 6.19
C ALA A 60 0.22 1.29 7.30
N ALA A 61 -0.32 1.25 8.52
CA ALA A 61 0.19 2.01 9.65
C ALA A 61 1.63 1.61 10.01
N GLN A 62 1.93 0.31 10.02
CA GLN A 62 3.30 -0.19 10.22
C GLN A 62 4.26 0.32 9.13
N THR A 63 3.82 0.30 7.87
CA THR A 63 4.62 0.81 6.74
C THR A 63 4.89 2.30 6.88
N LEU A 64 3.88 3.08 7.30
CA LEU A 64 4.02 4.51 7.55
C LEU A 64 5.01 4.80 8.69
N GLU A 65 4.89 4.05 9.79
CA GLU A 65 5.81 4.14 10.92
C GLU A 65 7.24 3.82 10.51
N TYR A 66 7.45 2.77 9.70
CA TYR A 66 8.78 2.43 9.19
C TYR A 66 9.40 3.57 8.37
N LEU A 67 8.61 4.24 7.53
CA LEU A 67 9.10 5.35 6.71
C LEU A 67 9.52 6.58 7.55
N TYR A 68 8.84 6.85 8.66
CA TYR A 68 9.10 8.03 9.48
C TYR A 68 10.04 7.78 10.67
N GLU A 69 9.94 6.60 11.29
CA GLU A 69 10.58 6.27 12.56
C GLU A 69 11.72 5.24 12.38
N GLY A 70 11.80 4.58 11.22
CA GLY A 70 12.84 3.61 10.89
C GLY A 70 12.66 2.25 11.57
N HIS A 71 11.55 2.03 12.27
CA HIS A 71 11.19 0.74 12.86
C HIS A 71 9.77 0.31 12.49
N MET A 72 9.56 -1.00 12.48
CA MET A 72 8.23 -1.57 12.29
C MET A 72 7.61 -1.90 13.64
N ARG A 73 6.39 -1.43 13.90
CA ARG A 73 5.59 -1.96 15.01
C ARG A 73 5.38 -3.46 14.88
N HIS A 74 5.13 -4.13 15.99
CA HIS A 74 4.73 -5.53 15.94
C HIS A 74 3.24 -5.66 15.56
N LEU A 75 2.95 -6.37 14.47
CA LEU A 75 1.59 -6.75 14.11
C LEU A 75 1.22 -8.00 14.91
N LYS A 76 0.09 -7.94 15.62
CA LYS A 76 -0.46 -9.13 16.27
C LYS A 76 -1.19 -9.95 15.21
N GLY A 77 -0.81 -11.22 15.11
CA GLY A 77 -1.35 -12.20 14.19
C GLY A 77 -1.98 -13.38 14.91
#